data_AF-A0A2E6HVT1-F1
#
_entry.id   AF-A0A2E6HVT1-F1
#
_cell.length_a   1.000
_cell.length_b   1.000
_cell.length_c   1.000
_cell.angle_alpha   90.00
_cell.angle_beta   90.00
_cell.angle_gamma   90.00
#
_symmetry.space_group_name_H-M   'P 1'
#
loop_
_entity.id
_entity.type
_entity.pdbx_description
1 polymer ?
#
loop_
_entity_poly.entity_id
_entity_poly.type
_entity_poly.pdbx_seq_one_letter_code
_entity_poly.pdbx_strand_id
1 'polypeptide(L)' 'MPENPFDDYIDLDEAARDLGVHQQTVRRQIKGGNLPASKIGGKYWIQVTKYRQFKANYDSRPGRKRVPRLI' A
#
# COMPACT_ATOMS: atom_id res chain seq x y z
N MET A 1 -9.60 -20.58 -15.23
CA MET A 1 -8.15 -20.29 -15.29
C MET A 1 -8.04 -18.79 -15.28
N PRO A 2 -7.19 -18.16 -14.44
CA PRO A 2 -6.99 -16.72 -14.56
C PRO A 2 -6.36 -16.46 -15.94
N GLU A 3 -7.03 -15.63 -16.74
CA GLU A 3 -6.77 -15.42 -18.16
C GLU A 3 -5.63 -14.43 -18.42
N ASN A 4 -5.15 -13.71 -17.40
CA ASN A 4 -3.99 -12.84 -17.48
C ASN A 4 -3.04 -12.97 -16.27
N PRO A 5 -1.71 -13.09 -16.48
CA PRO A 5 -0.70 -13.08 -15.40
C PRO A 5 -0.66 -11.77 -14.58
N PHE A 6 -1.30 -10.71 -15.08
CA PHE A 6 -1.36 -9.40 -14.44
C PHE A 6 -2.55 -9.26 -13.48
N ASP A 7 -3.51 -10.18 -13.50
CA ASP A 7 -4.66 -10.17 -12.57
C ASP A 7 -4.21 -10.40 -11.11
N ASP A 8 -3.02 -10.98 -10.93
CA ASP A 8 -2.38 -11.21 -9.64
C ASP A 8 -1.64 -9.97 -9.10
N TYR A 9 -1.69 -8.83 -9.79
CA TYR A 9 -1.06 -7.59 -9.37
C TYR A 9 -2.04 -6.43 -9.25
N ILE A 10 -1.81 -5.58 -8.25
CA ILE A 10 -2.57 -4.34 -8.01
C ILE A 10 -1.62 -3.14 -8.12
N ASP A 11 -2.06 -2.07 -8.78
CA ASP A 11 -1.30 -0.81 -8.87
C ASP A 11 -1.40 -0.05 -7.53
N LEU A 12 -0.48 0.89 -7.33
CA LEU A 12 -0.41 1.76 -6.15
C LEU A 12 -1.73 2.51 -5.91
N ASP A 13 -2.30 3.09 -6.96
CA ASP A 13 -3.50 3.94 -6.85
C ASP A 13 -4.74 3.10 -6.52
N GLU A 14 -4.82 1.89 -7.06
CA GLU A 14 -5.90 0.96 -6.79
C GLU A 14 -5.82 0.42 -5.35
N ALA A 15 -4.62 0.02 -4.93
CA ALA A 15 -4.35 -0.37 -3.54
C ALA A 15 -4.66 0.75 -2.54
N ALA A 16 -4.39 2.00 -2.91
CA ALA A 16 -4.68 3.17 -2.10
C ALA A 16 -6.20 3.40 -1.94
N ARG A 17 -6.95 3.28 -3.04
CA ARG A 17 -8.42 3.36 -3.02
C ARG A 17 -9.03 2.25 -2.16
N ASP A 18 -8.58 1.01 -2.31
CA ASP A 18 -9.11 -0.13 -1.55
C ASP A 18 -8.74 -0.08 -0.04
N LEU A 19 -7.61 0.55 0.31
CA LEU A 19 -7.25 0.82 1.72
C LEU A 19 -7.92 2.10 2.27
N GLY A 20 -8.51 2.94 1.43
CA GLY A 20 -9.02 4.26 1.84
C GLY A 20 -7.93 5.23 2.31
N VAL A 21 -6.70 5.08 1.82
CA VAL A 21 -5.55 5.94 2.18
C VAL A 21 -5.02 6.67 0.95
N HIS A 22 -4.27 7.74 1.16
CA HIS A 22 -3.61 8.43 0.06
C HIS A 22 -2.48 7.59 -0.55
N GLN A 23 -2.27 7.67 -1.87
CA GLN A 23 -1.24 6.94 -2.60
C GLN A 23 0.18 7.15 -2.03
N GLN A 24 0.47 8.33 -1.47
CA GLN A 24 1.75 8.59 -0.81
C GLN A 24 1.95 7.74 0.45
N THR A 25 0.88 7.38 1.16
CA THR A 25 0.94 6.49 2.33
C THR A 25 1.32 5.08 1.88
N VAL A 26 0.68 4.54 0.85
CA VAL A 26 1.04 3.24 0.27
C VAL A 26 2.49 3.25 -0.20
N ARG A 27 2.92 4.31 -0.90
CA ARG A 27 4.31 4.49 -1.33
C ARG A 27 5.28 4.53 -0.15
N ARG A 28 4.91 5.16 0.97
CA ARG A 28 5.71 5.15 2.20
C ARG A 28 5.81 3.75 2.78
N GLN A 29 4.74 2.95 2.77
CA GLN A 29 4.77 1.56 3.24
C GLN A 29 5.70 0.70 2.39
N ILE A 30 5.68 0.90 1.06
CA ILE A 30 6.60 0.21 0.14
C ILE A 30 8.05 0.62 0.43
N LYS A 31 8.33 1.93 0.52
CA LYS A 31 9.69 2.42 0.83
C LYS A 31 10.17 2.04 2.22
N GLY A 32 9.26 1.90 3.18
CA GLY A 32 9.55 1.45 4.54
C GLY A 32 9.75 -0.06 4.66
N GLY A 33 9.55 -0.82 3.59
CA GLY A 33 9.69 -2.28 3.57
C GLY A 33 8.50 -3.06 4.14
N ASN A 34 7.41 -2.38 4.53
CA ASN A 34 6.22 -3.03 5.09
C ASN A 34 5.33 -3.67 4.02
N LEU A 35 5.37 -3.14 2.78
CA LEU A 35 4.59 -3.66 1.66
C LEU A 35 5.53 -4.02 0.51
N PRO A 36 5.73 -5.32 0.21
CA PRO A 36 6.59 -5.72 -0.90
C PRO A 36 5.92 -5.37 -2.24
N ALA A 37 6.64 -4.61 -3.07
CA ALA A 37 6.20 -4.19 -4.40
C ALA A 37 7.36 -4.15 -5.39
N SER A 38 7.07 -4.45 -6.65
CA SER A 38 8.01 -4.38 -7.76
C SER A 38 7.81 -3.10 -8.55
N LYS A 39 8.90 -2.39 -8.85
CA LYS A 39 8.83 -1.18 -9.69
C LYS A 39 9.04 -1.57 -11.15
N ILE A 40 8.01 -1.43 -11.98
CA ILE A 40 8.04 -1.77 -13.41
C ILE A 40 7.53 -0.57 -14.19
N GLY A 41 8.31 -0.06 -15.15
CA GLY A 41 7.91 1.08 -15.99
C GLY A 41 7.60 2.37 -15.22
N GLY A 42 8.20 2.56 -14.05
CA GLY A 42 7.96 3.74 -13.21
C GLY A 42 6.79 3.61 -12.23
N LYS A 43 5.96 2.56 -12.36
CA LYS A 43 4.85 2.25 -11.45
C LYS A 43 5.21 1.17 -10.44
N TYR A 44 4.46 1.11 -9.34
CA TYR A 44 4.60 0.06 -8.33
C TYR A 44 3.50 -0.98 -8.52
N TRP A 45 3.92 -2.22 -8.69
CA TRP A 45 3.05 -3.38 -8.79
C TRP A 45 3.17 -4.21 -7.52
N ILE A 46 2.07 -4.41 -6.84
CA ILE A 46 1.99 -5.18 -5.60
C ILE A 46 1.29 -6.49 -5.93
N GLN A 47 1.83 -7.63 -5.51
CA GLN A 47 1.14 -8.90 -5.70
C GLN A 47 -0.11 -8.97 -4.81
N VAL A 48 -1.26 -9.34 -5.37
CA VAL A 48 -2.57 -9.37 -4.67
C VAL A 48 -2.51 -10.22 -3.41
N THR A 49 -1.82 -11.36 -3.42
CA THR A 49 -1.64 -12.21 -2.23
C THR A 49 -0.94 -11.48 -1.09
N LYS A 50 0.14 -10.73 -1.39
CA LYS A 50 0.89 -9.95 -0.41
C LYS A 50 0.09 -8.74 0.05
N TYR A 51 -0.63 -8.10 -0.86
CA TYR A 51 -1.53 -7.00 -0.54
C TYR A 51 -2.63 -7.43 0.43
N ARG A 52 -3.28 -8.58 0.20
CA ARG A 52 -4.29 -9.14 1.11
C ARG A 52 -3.74 -9.42 2.50
N GLN A 53 -2.54 -10.01 2.58
CA GLN A 53 -1.85 -10.22 3.86
C GLN A 53 -1.56 -8.89 4.58
N PHE A 54 -1.11 -7.88 3.84
CA PHE A 54 -0.89 -6.55 4.38
C PHE A 54 -2.20 -5.93 4.87
N LYS A 55 -3.26 -5.93 4.07
CA LYS A 55 -4.59 -5.39 4.41
C LYS A 55 -5.16 -6.02 5.68
N ALA A 56 -5.01 -7.33 5.85
CA ALA A 56 -5.47 -8.03 7.05
C ALA A 56 -4.73 -7.60 8.33
N ASN A 57 -3.46 -7.20 8.21
CA ASN A 57 -2.62 -6.77 9.33
C ASN A 57 -2.54 -5.23 9.47
N TYR A 58 -3.04 -4.48 8.49
CA TYR A 58 -2.90 -3.04 8.43
C TYR A 58 -3.90 -2.37 9.36
N ASP A 59 -3.42 -1.98 10.54
CA ASP A 59 -4.16 -1.09 11.43
C ASP A 59 -4.05 0.34 10.91
N SER A 60 -5.15 0.89 10.40
CA SER A 60 -5.23 2.22 9.81
C SER A 60 -5.04 3.37 10.80
N ARG A 61 -4.62 3.11 12.05
CA ARG A 61 -4.41 4.14 13.08
C ARG A 61 -3.51 5.26 12.53
N PRO A 62 -4.07 6.43 12.20
CA PRO A 62 -3.28 7.55 11.74
C PRO A 62 -2.33 7.92 12.86
N GLY A 63 -1.03 8.04 12.53
CA GLY A 63 -0.01 8.37 13.52
C GLY A 63 -0.46 9.54 14.40
N ARG A 64 -0.27 9.38 15.71
CA ARG A 64 -0.66 10.36 16.73
C ARG A 64 -0.31 11.77 16.25
N LYS A 65 -1.33 12.63 16.05
CA LYS A 65 -1.10 14.05 15.74
C LYS A 65 -0.12 14.58 16.79
N ARG A 66 1.02 15.11 16.33
CA ARG A 66 1.94 15.82 17.23
C ARG A 66 1.16 17.02 17.76
N VAL A 67 0.68 16.92 18.99
CA VAL A 67 0.15 18.09 19.69
C VAL A 67 1.34 19.02 19.94
N PRO A 68 1.32 20.27 19.47
CA PRO A 68 2.34 21.22 19.85
C PRO A 68 2.33 21.35 21.37
N ARG A 69 3.50 21.24 21.99
CA ARG A 69 3.65 21.51 23.41
C ARG A 69 3.39 23.02 23.58
N LEU A 70 2.27 23.40 24.18
CA LEU A 70 2.12 24.76 24.69
C LEU A 70 3.20 24.95 25.75
N ILE A 71 4.12 25.86 25.48
CA ILE A 71 5.08 26.41 26.46
C ILE A 71 4.43 27.66 27.03
#